data_AF-A0A2A4MLS0-F1
#
_entry.id   AF-A0A2A4MLS0-F1
#
_cell.length_a   1.000
_cell.length_b   1.000
_cell.length_c   1.000
_cell.angle_alpha   90.00
_cell.angle_beta   90.00
_cell.angle_gamma   90.00
#
_symmetry.space_group_name_H-M   'P 1'
#
loop_
_entity.id
_entity.type
_entity.pdbx_description
1 polymer ?
#
loop_
_entity_poly.entity_id
_entity_poly.type
_entity_poly.pdbx_seq_one_letter_code
_entity_poly.pdbx_strand_id
1 'polypeptide(L)'
;MASIFITVFFGGLAMASTDTTTAPDSAMDVIKEFTGGEIDLGPRAISTKQKHTILFVMGSTLLLLVLTTAVLGISMAVYGKQVFVWHMISAGLTVTLALAHGIAAVVWFFPF
;
A
#
# COMPACT_ATOMS: atom_id res chain seq x y z
N MET A 1 34.85 24.17 1.80
CA MET A 1 34.11 25.35 1.31
C MET A 1 34.24 25.36 -0.20
N ALA A 2 33.24 24.89 -0.92
CA ALA A 2 33.17 25.01 -2.39
C ALA A 2 31.73 24.74 -2.82
N SER A 3 30.97 25.82 -3.01
CA SER A 3 29.70 25.81 -3.73
C SER A 3 30.02 25.79 -5.22
N ILE A 4 29.48 24.84 -5.97
CA ILE A 4 29.50 24.87 -7.43
C ILE A 4 28.06 25.11 -7.90
N PHE A 5 27.82 26.32 -8.38
CA PHE A 5 26.62 26.71 -9.11
C PHE A 5 26.66 26.09 -10.50
N ILE A 6 25.63 25.32 -10.87
CA ILE A 6 25.39 24.91 -12.25
C ILE A 6 24.25 25.78 -12.78
N THR A 7 24.62 26.77 -13.58
CA THR A 7 23.72 27.52 -14.45
C THR A 7 23.61 26.76 -15.76
N VAL A 8 22.44 26.23 -16.10
CA VAL A 8 22.19 25.73 -17.47
C VAL A 8 21.46 26.82 -18.24
N PHE A 9 22.20 27.38 -19.19
CA PHE A 9 21.79 28.30 -20.22
C PHE A 9 21.17 27.47 -21.38
N PHE A 10 19.86 27.57 -21.61
CA PHE A 10 19.24 27.11 -22.85
C PHE A 10 18.61 28.30 -23.55
N GLY A 11 19.38 28.89 -24.47
CA GLY A 11 18.90 29.80 -25.49
C GLY A 11 18.00 29.07 -26.47
N GLY A 12 16.93 29.75 -26.89
CA GLY A 12 15.89 29.19 -27.73
C GLY A 12 16.31 28.92 -29.17
N LEU A 13 15.58 28.01 -29.80
CA LEU A 13 15.35 27.99 -31.23
C LEU A 13 13.86 27.69 -31.45
N ALA A 14 13.13 28.71 -31.90
CA ALA A 14 11.78 28.54 -32.44
C ALA A 14 11.89 28.01 -33.87
N MET A 15 11.17 26.94 -34.19
CA MET A 15 10.84 26.59 -35.57
C MET A 15 9.43 26.01 -35.68
N ALA A 16 8.62 26.76 -36.42
CA ALA A 16 7.53 26.37 -37.32
C ALA A 16 6.47 25.38 -36.82
N SER A 17 5.29 25.94 -36.58
CA SER A 17 3.98 25.31 -36.65
C SER A 17 3.77 24.56 -37.98
N THR A 18 3.56 23.24 -37.89
CA THR A 18 2.79 22.50 -38.89
C THR A 18 1.48 22.14 -38.24
N ASP A 19 0.48 22.98 -38.47
CA ASP A 19 -0.90 22.74 -38.08
C ASP A 19 -1.49 21.72 -39.06
N THR A 20 -1.19 20.43 -38.83
CA THR A 20 -1.88 19.35 -39.55
C THR A 20 -3.06 18.92 -38.71
N THR A 21 -4.20 19.56 -38.98
CA THR A 21 -5.53 19.11 -38.54
C THR A 21 -5.81 17.74 -39.17
N THR A 22 -5.40 16.66 -38.51
CA THR A 22 -5.77 15.29 -38.87
C THR A 22 -6.65 14.70 -37.76
N ALA A 23 -7.94 14.57 -38.07
CA ALA A 23 -8.95 13.72 -37.45
C ALA A 23 -9.00 13.69 -35.90
N PRO A 24 -9.91 14.47 -35.25
CA PRO A 24 -10.22 14.30 -33.83
C PRO A 24 -10.69 12.87 -33.51
N ASP A 25 -11.27 12.17 -34.50
CA ASP A 25 -11.80 10.81 -34.35
C ASP A 25 -10.73 9.77 -34.06
N SER A 26 -9.55 9.84 -34.72
CA SER A 26 -8.47 8.87 -34.50
C SER A 26 -7.79 9.03 -33.14
N ALA A 27 -7.66 10.27 -32.65
CA ALA A 27 -7.11 10.52 -31.32
C ALA A 27 -8.08 10.08 -30.21
N MET A 28 -9.39 10.31 -30.38
CA MET A 28 -10.42 9.81 -29.48
C MET A 28 -10.57 8.29 -29.53
N ASP A 29 -10.40 7.65 -30.69
CA ASP A 29 -10.42 6.18 -30.83
C ASP A 29 -9.25 5.52 -30.10
N VAL A 30 -8.05 6.09 -30.17
CA VAL A 30 -6.89 5.57 -29.45
C VAL A 30 -7.09 5.68 -27.93
N ILE A 31 -7.63 6.80 -27.44
CA ILE A 31 -7.95 6.96 -26.01
C ILE A 31 -9.06 5.99 -25.58
N LYS A 32 -10.07 5.76 -26.43
CA LYS A 32 -11.17 4.84 -26.15
C LYS A 32 -10.73 3.38 -26.14
N GLU A 33 -9.78 3.00 -26.98
CA GLU A 33 -9.16 1.67 -26.99
C GLU A 33 -8.32 1.41 -25.73
N PHE A 34 -7.58 2.42 -25.24
CA PHE A 34 -6.80 2.30 -24.00
C PHE A 34 -7.63 2.45 -22.72
N THR A 35 -8.80 3.10 -22.78
CA THR A 35 -9.70 3.30 -21.62
C THR A 35 -10.85 2.28 -21.59
N GLY A 36 -11.14 1.61 -22.71
CA GLY A 36 -12.20 0.62 -22.87
C GLY A 36 -11.88 -0.75 -22.26
N GLY A 37 -10.64 -0.95 -21.81
CA GLY A 37 -10.31 -2.01 -20.89
C GLY A 37 -10.87 -1.68 -19.52
N GLU A 38 -12.15 -2.02 -19.27
CA GLU A 38 -12.61 -2.26 -17.91
C GLU A 38 -11.53 -3.12 -17.24
N ILE A 39 -10.92 -2.61 -16.17
CA ILE A 39 -10.01 -3.41 -15.36
C ILE A 39 -10.90 -4.47 -14.70
N ASP A 40 -11.17 -5.53 -15.45
CA ASP A 40 -11.70 -6.76 -14.91
C ASP A 40 -10.62 -7.29 -13.98
N LEU A 41 -10.78 -6.97 -12.68
CA LEU A 41 -9.94 -7.50 -11.61
C LEU A 41 -10.04 -9.04 -11.53
N GLY A 42 -10.85 -9.66 -12.38
CA GLY A 42 -10.90 -11.07 -12.66
C GLY A 42 -11.45 -11.88 -11.49
N PRO A 43 -11.62 -13.20 -11.66
CA PRO A 43 -12.18 -14.10 -10.66
C PRO A 43 -11.36 -14.32 -9.37
N ARG A 44 -10.58 -13.34 -8.87
CA ARG A 44 -10.18 -13.34 -7.45
C ARG A 44 -11.33 -12.85 -6.55
N ALA A 45 -12.56 -13.17 -6.94
CA ALA A 45 -13.78 -12.96 -6.19
C ALA A 45 -13.82 -13.94 -5.00
N ILE A 46 -12.98 -13.68 -4.01
CA ILE A 46 -13.10 -14.32 -2.68
C ILE A 46 -14.47 -13.93 -2.14
N SER A 47 -15.30 -14.92 -1.81
CA SER A 47 -16.65 -14.67 -1.30
C SER A 47 -16.59 -13.80 -0.05
N THR A 48 -17.66 -13.02 0.19
CA THR A 48 -17.76 -12.18 1.40
C THR A 48 -17.59 -13.00 2.67
N LYS A 49 -18.08 -14.25 2.69
CA LYS A 49 -17.85 -15.21 3.78
C LYS A 49 -16.37 -15.50 3.99
N GLN A 50 -15.62 -15.77 2.93
CA GLN A 50 -14.18 -16.02 3.02
C GLN A 50 -13.41 -14.79 3.50
N LYS A 51 -13.75 -13.58 3.04
CA LYS A 51 -13.14 -12.33 3.53
C LYS A 51 -13.32 -12.16 5.04
N HIS A 52 -14.53 -12.41 5.56
CA HIS A 52 -14.81 -12.39 6.99
C HIS A 52 -14.02 -13.46 7.75
N THR A 53 -13.97 -14.71 7.24
CA THR A 53 -13.18 -15.78 7.87
C THR A 53 -11.71 -15.42 7.93
N ILE A 54 -11.13 -14.87 6.86
CA ILE A 54 -9.73 -14.44 6.82
C ILE A 54 -9.48 -13.34 7.85
N LEU A 55 -10.31 -12.29 7.88
CA LEU A 55 -10.17 -11.24 8.89
C LEU A 55 -10.33 -11.78 10.31
N PHE A 56 -11.27 -12.70 10.55
CA PHE A 56 -11.46 -13.29 11.86
C PHE A 56 -10.23 -14.07 12.33
N VAL A 57 -9.63 -14.89 11.45
CA VAL A 57 -8.40 -15.64 11.76
C VAL A 57 -7.21 -14.70 11.96
N MET A 58 -7.05 -13.69 11.11
CA MET A 58 -6.01 -12.66 11.27
C MET A 58 -6.17 -11.90 12.59
N GLY A 59 -7.39 -11.46 12.92
CA GLY A 59 -7.70 -10.73 14.15
C GLY A 59 -7.51 -11.59 15.40
N SER A 60 -7.90 -12.87 15.34
CA SER A 60 -7.66 -13.81 16.44
C SER A 60 -6.17 -14.05 16.68
N THR A 61 -5.39 -14.19 15.61
CA THR A 61 -3.93 -14.32 15.67
C THR A 61 -3.29 -13.05 16.24
N LEU A 62 -3.77 -11.88 15.82
CA LEU A 62 -3.35 -10.58 16.34
C LEU A 62 -3.63 -10.46 17.84
N LEU A 63 -4.81 -10.88 18.30
CA LEU A 63 -5.16 -10.85 19.72
C LEU A 63 -4.18 -11.69 20.55
N LEU A 64 -3.87 -12.91 20.10
CA LEU A 64 -2.88 -13.77 20.77
C LEU A 64 -1.48 -13.15 20.79
N LEU A 65 -1.07 -12.55 19.68
CA LEU A 65 0.21 -11.83 19.56
C LEU A 65 0.28 -10.61 20.50
N VAL A 66 -0.78 -9.80 20.58
CA VAL A 66 -0.88 -8.67 21.51
C VAL A 66 -0.75 -9.14 22.95
N LEU A 67 -1.50 -10.16 23.35
CA LEU A 67 -1.46 -10.68 24.71
C LEU A 67 -0.06 -11.23 25.06
N THR A 68 0.54 -11.98 24.13
CA THR A 68 1.91 -12.50 24.30
C THR A 68 2.92 -11.35 24.44
N THR A 69 2.84 -10.35 23.57
CA THR A 69 3.70 -9.16 23.60
C THR A 69 3.56 -8.41 24.93
N ALA A 70 2.33 -8.26 25.42
CA ALA A 70 2.04 -7.60 26.69
C ALA A 70 2.60 -8.39 27.88
N VAL A 71 2.41 -9.71 27.93
CA VAL A 71 2.98 -10.57 28.97
C VAL A 71 4.51 -10.49 28.97
N LEU A 72 5.14 -10.53 27.79
CA LEU A 72 6.58 -10.34 27.67
C LEU A 72 7.01 -8.96 28.17
N GLY A 73 6.29 -7.90 27.80
CA GLY A 73 6.54 -6.53 28.27
C GLY A 73 6.45 -6.41 29.80
N ILE A 74 5.39 -6.94 30.40
CA ILE A 74 5.20 -6.99 31.86
C ILE A 74 6.34 -7.79 32.50
N SER A 75 6.75 -8.91 31.90
CA SER A 75 7.82 -9.73 32.43
C SER A 75 9.17 -9.02 32.50
N MET A 76 9.44 -8.09 31.59
CA MET A 76 10.63 -7.25 31.62
C MET A 76 10.48 -6.10 32.61
N ALA A 77 9.36 -5.38 32.55
CA ALA A 77 9.16 -4.15 33.31
C ALA A 77 8.99 -4.41 34.82
N VAL A 78 8.30 -5.49 35.20
CA VAL A 78 7.98 -5.81 36.59
C VAL A 78 8.95 -6.83 37.18
N TYR A 79 9.25 -7.90 36.44
CA TYR A 79 10.06 -9.01 36.95
C TYR A 79 11.54 -8.95 36.54
N GLY A 80 11.96 -7.95 35.75
CA GLY A 80 13.35 -7.75 35.34
C GLY A 80 13.91 -8.89 34.46
N LYS A 81 13.06 -9.72 33.85
CA LYS A 81 13.50 -10.83 32.99
C LYS A 81 14.06 -10.30 31.67
N GLN A 82 15.16 -10.90 31.21
CA GLN A 82 15.82 -10.55 29.94
C GLN A 82 15.13 -11.18 28.73
N VAL A 83 13.87 -10.85 28.48
CA VAL A 83 13.09 -11.33 27.30
C VAL A 83 12.92 -10.26 26.21
N PHE A 84 13.80 -9.26 26.21
CA PHE A 84 13.75 -8.11 25.30
C PHE A 84 13.66 -8.48 23.83
N VAL A 85 14.50 -9.41 23.36
CA VAL A 85 14.51 -9.83 21.96
C VAL A 85 13.17 -10.46 21.58
N TRP A 86 12.62 -11.33 22.43
CA TRP A 86 11.31 -11.95 22.20
C TRP A 86 10.18 -10.92 22.18
N HIS A 87 10.21 -9.94 23.09
CA HIS A 87 9.23 -8.86 23.10
C HIS A 87 9.31 -8.01 21.83
N MET A 88 10.52 -7.64 21.37
CA MET A 88 10.72 -6.84 20.16
C MET A 88 10.22 -7.55 18.90
N ILE A 89 10.54 -8.84 18.73
CA ILE A 89 10.06 -9.63 17.59
C ILE A 89 8.53 -9.73 17.62
N SER A 90 7.97 -10.07 18.78
CA SER A 90 6.52 -10.18 18.98
C SER A 90 5.81 -8.86 18.71
N ALA A 91 6.35 -7.74 19.18
CA ALA A 91 5.83 -6.40 18.93
C ALA A 91 5.86 -6.04 17.44
N GLY A 92 6.97 -6.30 16.74
CA GLY A 92 7.08 -6.05 15.31
C GLY A 92 6.07 -6.86 14.48
N LEU A 93 5.91 -8.15 14.78
CA LEU A 93 4.90 -9.00 14.14
C LEU A 93 3.47 -8.51 14.43
N THR A 94 3.21 -8.10 15.67
CA THR A 94 1.91 -7.57 16.08
C THR A 94 1.55 -6.33 15.28
N VAL A 95 2.44 -5.34 15.20
CA VAL A 95 2.21 -4.08 14.47
C VAL A 95 2.03 -4.33 12.98
N THR A 96 2.87 -5.18 12.39
CA THR A 96 2.78 -5.54 10.96
C THR A 96 1.45 -6.22 10.64
N LEU A 97 1.04 -7.20 11.45
CA LEU A 97 -0.24 -7.89 11.27
C LEU A 97 -1.44 -6.97 11.53
N ALA A 98 -1.35 -6.06 12.51
CA ALA A 98 -2.38 -5.06 12.78
C ALA A 98 -2.60 -4.13 11.60
N LEU A 99 -1.51 -3.67 10.98
CA LEU A 99 -1.57 -2.86 9.77
C LEU A 99 -2.22 -3.64 8.62
N ALA A 100 -1.76 -4.86 8.34
CA ALA A 100 -2.33 -5.70 7.29
C ALA A 100 -3.83 -6.00 7.53
N HIS A 101 -4.21 -6.29 8.78
CA HIS A 101 -5.59 -6.54 9.16
C HIS A 101 -6.47 -5.30 8.98
N GLY A 102 -6.01 -4.13 9.44
CA GLY A 102 -6.73 -2.87 9.29
C GLY A 102 -6.91 -2.46 7.83
N ILE A 103 -5.84 -2.53 7.03
CA ILE A 103 -5.90 -2.23 5.60
C ILE A 103 -6.85 -3.21 4.89
N ALA A 104 -6.74 -4.52 5.14
CA ALA A 104 -7.62 -5.51 4.54
C ALA A 104 -9.09 -5.26 4.91
N ALA A 105 -9.38 -4.86 6.14
CA ALA A 105 -10.73 -4.52 6.57
C ALA A 105 -11.30 -3.30 5.82
N VAL A 106 -10.50 -2.24 5.67
CA VAL A 106 -10.92 -1.04 4.93
C VAL A 106 -11.11 -1.37 3.45
N VAL A 107 -10.10 -1.96 2.80
CA VAL A 107 -10.10 -2.25 1.36
C VAL A 107 -11.20 -3.24 0.96
N TRP A 108 -11.52 -4.23 1.81
CA TRP A 108 -12.54 -5.22 1.47
C TRP A 108 -13.98 -4.80 1.77
N PHE A 109 -14.21 -3.94 2.75
CA PHE A 109 -15.56 -3.61 3.24
C PHE A 109 -15.98 -2.15 3.03
N PHE A 110 -15.05 -1.26 2.71
CA PHE A 110 -15.31 0.14 2.37
C PHE A 110 -14.66 0.53 1.04
N PRO A 111 -15.08 -0.08 -0.09
CA PRO A 111 -14.70 0.40 -1.41
C PRO A 111 -15.44 1.71 -1.70
N PHE A 112 -14.77 2.84 -1.50
CA PHE A 112 -15.24 4.16 -1.88
C PHE A 112 -15.05 4.39 -3.38
#